data_AF-A0A1Z4JEC6-F1
#
_entry.id   AF-A0A1Z4JEC6-F1
#
_cell.length_a   1.000
_cell.length_b   1.000
_cell.length_c   1.000
_cell.angle_alpha   90.00
_cell.angle_beta   90.00
_cell.angle_gamma   90.00
#
_symmetry.space_group_name_H-M   'P 1'
#
loop_
_entity.id
_entity.type
_entity.pdbx_description
1 polymer ?
#
loop_
_entity_poly.entity_id
_entity_poly.type
_entity_poly.pdbx_seq_one_letter_code
_entity_poly.pdbx_strand_id
1 'polypeptide(L)'
;MTQIIKFLAIITLVGSIAWLVSDPGFEPALALVGSISTLVSAVVVEKRSKRLARQHQSVSNSSMGIQAGGDVSIGNSNSDEHAK
;
A
#
# COMPACT_ATOMS: atom_id res chain seq x y z
N MET A 1 7.01 -3.63 6.03
CA MET A 1 6.90 -2.37 6.82
C MET A 1 5.47 -2.08 7.28
N THR A 2 4.46 -2.14 6.41
CA THR A 2 3.05 -1.79 6.71
C THR A 2 2.35 -2.69 7.73
N GLN A 3 2.74 -3.97 7.86
CA GLN A 3 2.12 -4.91 8.81
C GLN A 3 2.42 -4.55 10.28
N ILE A 4 3.65 -4.12 10.58
CA ILE A 4 4.06 -3.71 11.94
C ILE A 4 3.29 -2.46 12.37
N ILE A 5 3.17 -1.47 11.48
CA ILE A 5 2.43 -0.22 11.74
C ILE A 5 0.96 -0.50 12.00
N LYS A 6 0.35 -1.43 11.25
CA LYS A 6 -1.04 -1.85 11.49
C LYS A 6 -1.21 -2.50 12.86
N PHE A 7 -0.30 -3.39 13.24
CA PHE A 7 -0.35 -4.06 14.54
C PHE A 7 -0.20 -3.05 15.69
N LEU A 8 0.75 -2.11 15.56
CA LEU A 8 0.91 -1.00 16.50
C LEU A 8 -0.34 -0.14 16.58
N ALA A 9 -0.90 0.26 15.44
CA ALA A 9 -2.10 1.10 15.38
C ALA A 9 -3.31 0.43 16.04
N ILE A 10 -3.46 -0.89 15.92
CA ILE A 10 -4.52 -1.66 16.60
C ILE A 10 -4.29 -1.65 18.12
N ILE A 11 -3.06 -1.91 18.58
CA ILE A 11 -2.73 -1.87 20.02
C ILE A 11 -3.00 -0.47 20.58
N THR A 12 -2.53 0.57 19.89
CA THR A 12 -2.76 1.97 20.29
C THR A 12 -4.25 2.30 20.30
N LEU A 13 -5.04 1.83 19.33
CA LEU A 13 -6.48 2.05 19.30
C LEU A 13 -7.18 1.42 20.51
N VAL A 14 -6.87 0.16 20.83
CA VAL A 14 -7.44 -0.52 22.01
C VAL A 14 -7.02 0.19 23.29
N GLY A 15 -5.74 0.59 23.41
CA GLY A 15 -5.24 1.36 24.55
C GLY A 15 -5.93 2.72 24.68
N SER A 16 -6.16 3.42 23.57
CA SER A 16 -6.85 4.72 23.56
C SER A 16 -8.32 4.59 24.00
N ILE A 17 -9.00 3.52 23.58
CA ILE A 17 -10.38 3.22 24.02
C ILE A 17 -10.40 2.94 25.53
N ALA A 18 -9.52 2.07 26.01
CA ALA A 18 -9.44 1.74 27.44
C ALA A 18 -9.12 2.98 28.29
N TRP A 19 -8.25 3.85 27.78
CA TRP A 19 -7.92 5.12 28.43
C TRP A 19 -9.12 6.07 28.42
N LEU A 20 -9.79 6.26 27.28
CA LEU A 20 -10.97 7.13 27.19
C LEU A 20 -12.11 6.70 28.12
N VAL A 21 -12.28 5.40 28.35
CA VAL A 21 -13.27 4.86 29.29
C VAL A 21 -12.85 5.05 30.74
N SER A 22 -11.56 4.88 31.05
CA SER A 22 -11.03 4.98 32.42
C SER A 22 -10.89 6.43 32.88
N ASP A 23 -10.45 7.31 31.99
CA ASP A 23 -10.23 8.73 32.24
C ASP A 23 -10.67 9.54 31.00
N PRO A 24 -11.97 9.86 30.89
CA PRO A 24 -12.50 10.58 29.74
C PRO A 24 -11.96 12.01 29.70
N GLY A 25 -11.08 12.28 28.73
CA GLY A 25 -10.47 13.58 28.54
C GLY A 25 -10.14 13.88 27.08
N PHE A 26 -9.64 15.10 26.84
CA PHE A 26 -9.24 15.53 25.50
C PHE A 26 -8.07 14.70 24.95
N GLU A 27 -7.10 14.36 25.79
CA GLU A 27 -5.91 13.60 25.41
C GLU A 27 -6.23 12.19 24.88
N PRO A 28 -6.99 11.34 25.59
CA PRO A 28 -7.36 10.02 25.07
C PRO A 28 -8.29 10.10 23.86
N ALA A 29 -9.15 11.13 23.77
CA ALA A 29 -9.97 11.35 22.57
C ALA A 29 -9.10 11.69 21.35
N LEU A 30 -8.08 12.54 21.52
CA LEU A 30 -7.13 12.88 20.47
C LEU A 30 -6.29 11.66 20.05
N ALA A 31 -5.84 10.84 21.00
CA ALA A 31 -5.14 9.59 20.72
C ALA A 31 -6.00 8.60 19.92
N LEU A 32 -7.30 8.51 20.25
CA LEU A 32 -8.25 7.69 19.53
C LEU A 32 -8.45 8.17 18.07
N VAL A 33 -8.64 9.47 17.85
CA VAL A 33 -8.73 10.04 16.49
C VAL A 33 -7.44 9.85 15.70
N GLY A 34 -6.29 10.06 16.34
CA GLY A 34 -4.98 9.85 15.75
C GLY A 34 -4.75 8.41 15.31
N SER A 35 -5.01 7.44 16.19
CA SER A 35 -4.85 6.02 15.88
C SER A 35 -5.77 5.54 14.76
N ILE A 36 -7.03 6.00 14.70
CA ILE A 36 -7.94 5.75 13.58
C ILE A 36 -7.36 6.31 12.28
N SER A 37 -6.90 7.57 12.29
CA SER A 37 -6.33 8.23 11.11
C SER A 37 -5.09 7.51 10.58
N THR A 38 -4.22 7.04 11.48
CA THR A 38 -3.05 6.22 11.15
C THR A 38 -3.46 4.88 10.55
N LEU A 39 -4.44 4.19 11.13
CA LEU A 39 -4.92 2.90 10.64
C LEU A 39 -5.52 3.01 9.24
N VAL A 40 -6.35 4.04 9.01
CA VAL A 40 -6.93 4.34 7.69
C VAL A 40 -5.83 4.65 6.68
N SER A 41 -4.87 5.51 7.03
CA SER A 41 -3.75 5.85 6.15
C SER A 41 -2.92 4.62 5.78
N ALA A 42 -2.63 3.74 6.74
CA ALA A 42 -1.88 2.51 6.49
C ALA A 42 -2.61 1.56 5.53
N VAL A 43 -3.95 1.48 5.61
CA VAL A 43 -4.76 0.66 4.69
C VAL A 43 -4.83 1.28 3.29
N VAL A 44 -5.02 2.61 3.19
CA VAL A 44 -5.13 3.30 1.89
C VAL A 44 -3.80 3.28 1.15
N VAL A 45 -2.68 3.54 1.83
CA VAL A 45 -1.35 3.49 1.23
C VAL A 45 -1.03 2.09 0.72
N GLU A 46 -1.34 1.05 1.50
CA GLU A 46 -1.11 -0.33 1.05
C GLU A 46 -1.94 -0.68 -0.21
N LYS A 47 -3.20 -0.23 -0.29
CA LYS A 47 -4.02 -0.42 -1.49
C LYS A 47 -3.41 0.26 -2.71
N ARG A 48 -2.88 1.49 -2.55
CA ARG A 48 -2.20 2.22 -3.63
C ARG A 48 -0.92 1.50 -4.07
N SER A 49 -0.07 1.09 -3.14
CA SER A 49 1.16 0.35 -3.46
C SER A 49 0.87 -0.98 -4.17
N LYS A 50 -0.16 -1.72 -3.75
CA LYS A 50 -0.58 -2.96 -4.42
C LYS A 50 -1.20 -2.73 -5.81
N ARG A 51 -1.77 -1.55 -6.07
CA ARG A 51 -2.28 -1.17 -7.40
C ARG A 51 -1.13 -0.87 -8.35
N LEU A 52 -0.10 -0.17 -7.89
CA LEU A 52 1.12 0.10 -8.66
C LEU A 52 1.87 -1.21 -8.98
N ALA A 53 1.96 -2.14 -8.02
CA ALA A 53 2.60 -3.44 -8.23
C ALA A 53 1.83 -4.40 -9.18
N ARG A 54 0.56 -4.11 -9.49
CA ARG A 54 -0.29 -4.91 -10.41
C ARG A 54 -0.45 -4.28 -11.79
N GLN A 55 0.40 -3.33 -12.13
CA GLN A 55 0.36 -2.70 -13.44
C GLN A 55 0.86 -3.70 -14.50
N HIS A 56 -0.09 -4.33 -15.22
CA HIS A 56 0.19 -5.20 -16.35
C HIS A 56 0.04 -4.39 -17.63
N GLN A 57 1.16 -4.07 -18.29
CA GLN A 57 1.18 -3.32 -19.53
C GLN A 57 1.45 -4.29 -20.69
N SER A 58 0.46 -4.49 -21.55
CA SER A 58 0.62 -5.23 -22.80
C SER A 58 1.15 -4.28 -23.87
N VAL A 59 2.31 -4.58 -24.44
CA VAL A 59 2.98 -3.80 -25.48
C VAL A 59 3.04 -4.67 -26.74
N SER A 60 2.60 -4.17 -27.90
CA SER A 60 2.63 -4.91 -29.18
C SER A 60 4.00 -4.78 -29.88
N ASN A 61 4.29 -5.64 -30.87
CA ASN A 61 5.57 -5.79 -31.59
C ASN A 61 6.20 -4.51 -32.18
N SER A 62 5.47 -3.39 -32.22
CA SER A 62 5.95 -2.11 -32.75
C SER A 62 5.62 -0.93 -31.82
N SER A 63 5.42 -1.17 -30.52
CA SER A 63 5.19 -0.14 -29.52
C SER A 63 6.30 -0.08 -28.46
N MET A 64 6.56 1.12 -27.95
CA MET A 64 7.56 1.37 -26.92
C MET A 64 6.85 1.50 -25.56
N GLY A 65 7.06 0.52 -24.68
CA GLY A 65 6.60 0.60 -23.30
C GLY A 65 7.58 1.43 -22.46
N ILE A 66 7.14 2.56 -21.91
CA ILE A 66 7.93 3.31 -20.93
C ILE A 66 7.34 3.04 -19.54
N GLN A 67 8.11 2.34 -18.69
CA GLN A 67 7.79 2.13 -17.28
C GLN A 67 8.84 2.85 -16.41
N ALA A 68 8.39 3.80 -15.60
CA ALA A 68 9.25 4.49 -14.64
C ALA A 68 9.03 3.91 -13.25
N GLY A 69 10.04 3.21 -12.73
CA GLY A 69 10.08 2.73 -11.34
C GLY A 69 9.49 1.33 -11.14
N GLY A 70 10.36 0.33 -11.14
CA GLY A 70 10.03 -1.06 -10.81
C GLY A 70 10.96 -2.05 -11.50
N ASP A 71 10.89 -3.32 -11.08
CA ASP A 71 11.51 -4.43 -11.79
C ASP A 71 10.59 -4.89 -12.93
N VAL A 72 11.16 -5.23 -14.08
CA VAL A 72 10.40 -5.55 -15.30
C VAL A 72 10.76 -6.96 -15.74
N SER A 73 9.77 -7.86 -15.71
CA SER A 73 9.89 -9.20 -16.28
C SER A 73 9.18 -9.21 -17.65
N ILE A 74 9.96 -9.26 -18.72
CA ILE A 74 9.45 -9.43 -20.09
C ILE A 74 9.37 -10.94 -20.35
N GLY A 75 8.15 -11.46 -20.50
CA GLY A 75 7.92 -12.82 -20.97
C GLY A 75 8.28 -12.95 -22.46
N ASN A 76 8.58 -14.17 -22.91
CA ASN A 76 9.10 -14.47 -24.24
C ASN A 76 8.31 -13.76 -25.37
N SER A 77 8.93 -12.76 -25.99
CA SER A 77 8.48 -12.24 -27.28
C SER A 77 9.03 -13.19 -28.34
N ASN A 78 8.16 -13.97 -28.99
CA ASN A 78 8.56 -14.70 -30.19
C ASN A 78 8.98 -13.66 -31.25
N SER A 79 10.27 -13.38 -31.32
CA SER A 79 10.89 -12.82 -32.50
C SER A 79 10.94 -13.97 -33.50
N ASP A 80 9.90 -14.07 -34.33
CA ASP A 80 10.05 -14.80 -35.59
C ASP A 80 11.10 -14.04 -36.40
N GLU A 81 12.33 -14.53 -36.23
CA GLU A 81 13.50 -14.26 -37.04
C GLU A 81 13.14 -14.65 -38.48
N HIS A 82 12.57 -13.71 -39.23
CA HIS A 82 12.55 -13.82 -40.68
C HIS A 82 13.97 -13.58 -41.18
N ALA A 83 14.71 -14.68 -41.19
CA ALA A 83 15.95 -14.85 -41.91
C ALA A 83 15.76 -14.50 -43.40
N LYS A 84 16.63 -13.60 -43.85
CA LYS A 84 17.26 -13.45 -45.18
C LYS A 84 16.40 -13.50 -46.45
#